data_AF-A0A635RBL6-F1
#
_entry.id   AF-A0A635RBL6-F1
#
_cell.length_a   1.000
_cell.length_b   1.000
_cell.length_c   1.000
_cell.angle_alpha   90.00
_cell.angle_beta   90.00
_cell.angle_gamma   90.00
#
_symmetry.space_group_name_H-M   'P 1'
#
loop_
_entity.id
_entity.type
_entity.pdbx_description
1 polymer ?
#
loop_
_entity_poly.entity_id
_entity_poly.type
_entity_poly.pdbx_seq_one_letter_code
_entity_poly.pdbx_strand_id
1 'polypeptide(L)'
;MATRLPLLVPVNTTGLFKVKTPFTLAETVIFTVEASRTFPDLVRQNIDVYNEYYKPVGLEREEYLADATVNASILTFKSRDGQVVYIPDTYVESCPGLSGIAYQRNVMVVDLSFVPDYVDVSVMTKDVSDILTRTLGIDPKVEITTMEYEGKVTEEQHLQMEAARKRKIREAIPLSEQVTSLTNENKKLKELNNQMLEILKANGLVN
;
A
#
# COMPACT_ATOMS: atom_id res chain seq x y z
N MET A 1 21.44 24.50 22.02
CA MET A 1 19.97 24.46 21.96
C MET A 1 19.59 23.84 20.64
N ALA A 2 18.77 22.78 20.61
CA ALA A 2 18.32 22.21 19.36
C ALA A 2 17.48 23.27 18.62
N THR A 3 17.84 23.56 17.37
CA THR A 3 17.11 24.55 16.55
C THR A 3 15.67 24.08 16.38
N ARG A 4 14.71 24.86 16.89
CA ARG A 4 13.29 24.60 16.64
C ARG A 4 13.01 24.87 15.17
N LEU A 5 12.52 23.85 14.48
CA LEU A 5 12.13 23.94 13.07
C LEU A 5 10.61 23.70 13.02
N PRO A 6 9.82 24.72 12.64
CA PRO A 6 8.40 24.55 12.40
C PRO A 6 8.16 23.46 11.35
N LEU A 7 7.32 22.48 11.66
CA LEU A 7 6.92 21.49 10.67
C LEU A 7 5.75 22.05 9.85
N LEU A 8 5.94 22.21 8.53
CA LEU A 8 4.87 22.65 7.64
C LEU A 8 3.83 21.52 7.49
N VAL A 9 2.71 21.64 8.19
CA VAL A 9 1.57 20.72 8.09
C VAL A 9 0.45 21.39 7.30
N PRO A 10 0.06 20.86 6.12
CA PRO A 10 -1.07 21.41 5.36
C PRO A 10 -2.39 21.34 6.14
N VAL A 11 -3.23 22.36 5.96
CA VAL A 11 -4.63 22.33 6.43
C VAL A 11 -5.37 21.20 5.70
N ASN A 12 -6.30 20.55 6.39
CA ASN A 12 -7.03 19.34 6.00
C ASN A 12 -6.21 18.04 6.03
N THR A 13 -4.94 18.07 6.44
CA THR A 13 -4.19 16.84 6.74
C THR A 13 -4.92 16.06 7.82
N THR A 14 -5.23 14.80 7.54
CA THR A 14 -6.01 13.91 8.43
C THR A 14 -5.25 12.63 8.71
N GLY A 15 -5.20 12.21 9.96
CA GLY A 15 -4.60 10.94 10.38
C GLY A 15 -4.07 10.98 11.81
N LEU A 16 -3.09 10.12 12.08
CA LEU A 16 -2.40 10.04 13.37
C LEU A 16 -1.20 10.99 13.41
N PHE A 17 -1.15 11.83 14.46
CA PHE A 17 -0.08 12.79 14.68
C PHE A 17 0.72 12.41 15.92
N LYS A 18 2.03 12.68 15.88
CA LYS A 18 2.88 12.63 17.07
C LYS A 18 3.36 14.04 17.40
N VAL A 19 3.38 14.36 18.69
CA VAL A 19 3.75 15.67 19.20
C VAL A 19 4.74 15.53 20.34
N LYS A 20 5.59 16.54 20.49
CA LYS A 20 6.60 16.64 21.54
C LYS A 20 5.95 17.11 22.85
N THR A 21 6.44 16.59 23.97
CA THR A 21 6.13 17.08 25.32
C THR A 21 6.30 18.60 25.40
N PRO A 22 5.43 19.35 26.10
CA PRO A 22 4.34 18.89 26.99
C PRO A 22 3.00 18.66 26.31
N PHE A 23 2.89 18.86 25.00
CA PHE A 23 1.65 18.59 24.28
C PHE A 23 1.41 17.08 24.16
N THR A 24 0.14 16.69 24.18
CA THR A 24 -0.26 15.28 24.03
C THR A 24 -1.44 15.17 23.07
N LEU A 25 -1.37 14.17 22.20
CA LEU A 25 -2.47 13.73 21.35
C LEU A 25 -2.63 12.22 21.55
N ALA A 26 -3.85 11.73 21.54
CA ALA A 26 -4.10 10.29 21.66
C ALA A 26 -3.64 9.57 20.40
N GLU A 27 -2.74 8.58 20.55
CA GLU A 27 -2.14 7.85 19.42
C GLU A 27 -3.13 6.97 18.64
N THR A 28 -4.33 6.74 19.20
CA THR A 28 -5.39 5.93 18.58
C THR A 28 -6.48 6.79 17.93
N VAL A 29 -6.44 8.12 18.09
CA VAL A 29 -7.48 9.03 17.60
C VAL A 29 -7.00 9.73 16.34
N ILE A 30 -7.85 9.69 15.31
CA ILE A 30 -7.62 10.42 14.06
C ILE A 30 -7.98 11.88 14.28
N PHE A 31 -7.02 12.77 14.03
CA PHE A 31 -7.24 14.21 14.00
C PHE A 31 -7.17 14.74 12.57
N THR A 32 -7.87 15.84 12.33
CA THR A 32 -7.77 16.66 11.12
C THR A 32 -7.26 18.05 11.51
N VAL A 33 -6.29 18.58 10.77
CA VAL A 33 -5.85 19.97 10.93
C VAL A 33 -6.89 20.89 10.28
N GLU A 34 -7.69 21.57 11.09
CA GLU A 34 -8.77 22.45 10.61
C GLU A 34 -8.24 23.85 10.24
N ALA A 35 -7.21 24.32 10.95
CA ALA A 35 -6.63 25.62 10.71
C ALA A 35 -5.15 25.67 11.12
N SER A 36 -4.40 26.54 10.46
CA SER A 36 -3.06 26.98 10.86
C SER A 36 -3.07 28.50 10.96
N ARG A 37 -2.71 29.03 12.14
CA ARG A 37 -2.72 30.47 12.42
C ARG A 37 -1.35 30.93 12.87
N THR A 38 -0.80 31.91 12.16
CA THR A 38 0.50 32.50 12.51
C THR A 38 0.38 33.38 13.75
N PHE A 39 1.45 33.55 14.53
CA PHE A 39 1.41 34.41 15.71
C PHE A 39 0.99 35.86 15.41
N PRO A 40 1.46 36.52 14.32
CA PRO A 40 0.99 37.86 13.98
C PRO A 40 -0.52 37.93 13.70
N ASP A 41 -1.13 36.87 13.15
CA ASP A 41 -2.58 36.80 12.94
C ASP A 41 -3.34 36.75 14.28
N LEU A 42 -2.88 35.90 15.21
CA LEU A 42 -3.48 35.78 16.54
C LEU A 42 -3.37 37.08 17.35
N VAL A 43 -2.22 37.76 17.28
CA VAL A 43 -2.02 39.05 17.97
C VAL A 43 -2.92 40.14 17.39
N ARG A 44 -3.14 40.17 16.07
CA ARG A 44 -4.10 41.11 15.44
C ARG A 44 -5.54 40.87 15.87
N GLN A 45 -5.88 39.65 16.28
CA GLN A 45 -7.17 39.29 16.84
C GLN A 45 -7.24 39.55 18.36
N ASN A 46 -6.26 40.26 18.93
CA ASN A 46 -6.11 40.51 20.38
C ASN A 46 -5.98 39.23 21.22
N ILE A 47 -5.42 38.15 20.65
CA ILE A 47 -5.15 36.91 21.38
C ILE A 47 -3.70 36.94 21.89
N ASP A 48 -3.52 36.75 23.20
CA ASP A 48 -2.20 36.57 23.81
C ASP A 48 -1.77 35.11 23.65
N VAL A 49 -0.96 34.85 22.62
CA VAL A 49 -0.48 33.52 22.24
C VAL A 49 0.19 32.78 23.40
N TYR A 50 0.98 33.48 24.22
CA TYR A 50 1.68 32.86 25.34
C TYR A 50 0.70 32.42 26.43
N ASN A 51 -0.17 33.34 26.87
CA ASN A 51 -1.12 33.05 27.95
C ASN A 51 -2.17 32.01 27.53
N GLU A 52 -2.53 31.96 26.25
CA GLU A 52 -3.55 31.04 25.72
C GLU A 52 -3.00 29.64 25.47
N TYR A 53 -1.82 29.49 24.86
CA TYR A 53 -1.36 28.19 24.34
C TYR A 53 -0.13 27.61 25.07
N TYR A 54 0.72 28.44 25.68
CA TYR A 54 1.97 27.99 26.30
C TYR A 54 1.86 27.87 27.83
N LYS A 55 1.30 28.89 28.47
CA LYS A 55 1.16 28.94 29.93
C LYS A 55 0.31 27.79 30.50
N PRO A 56 -0.82 27.37 29.89
CA PRO A 56 -1.65 26.30 30.45
C PRO A 56 -0.96 24.93 30.45
N VAL A 57 -0.01 24.71 29.53
CA VAL A 57 0.78 23.47 29.44
C VAL A 57 2.12 23.55 30.18
N GLY A 58 2.33 24.62 30.96
CA GLY A 58 3.53 24.80 31.80
C GLY A 58 4.80 25.19 31.03
N LEU A 59 4.66 25.75 29.82
CA LEU A 59 5.80 26.30 29.08
C LEU A 59 6.10 27.73 29.54
N GLU A 60 7.39 28.01 29.70
CA GLU A 60 7.89 29.34 30.07
C GLU A 60 7.86 30.32 28.89
N ARG A 61 7.95 31.62 29.20
CA ARG A 61 7.85 32.68 28.18
C ARG A 61 8.99 32.62 27.15
N GLU A 62 10.15 32.12 27.54
CA GLU A 62 11.30 31.89 26.68
C GLU A 62 10.98 30.91 25.54
N GLU A 63 10.13 29.91 25.79
CA GLU A 63 9.73 28.91 24.79
C GLU A 63 8.88 29.52 23.69
N TYR A 64 7.92 30.36 24.09
CA TYR A 64 7.12 31.17 23.18
C TYR A 64 7.99 32.14 22.37
N LEU A 65 8.95 32.81 23.00
CA LEU A 65 9.86 33.73 22.30
C LEU A 65 10.71 32.98 21.27
N ALA A 66 11.20 31.78 21.58
CA ALA A 66 11.93 30.96 20.63
C ALA A 66 11.05 30.59 19.41
N ASP A 67 9.79 30.20 19.64
CA ASP A 67 8.85 29.89 18.56
C ASP A 67 8.48 31.13 17.73
N ALA A 68 8.39 32.30 18.37
CA ALA A 68 8.16 33.56 17.67
C ALA A 68 9.33 33.93 16.74
N THR A 69 10.58 33.62 17.12
CA THR A 69 11.75 33.90 16.25
C THR A 69 11.76 33.08 14.97
N VAL A 70 11.12 31.90 14.97
CA VAL A 70 11.03 31.02 13.81
C VAL A 70 9.71 31.13 13.06
N ASN A 71 8.87 32.12 13.39
CA ASN A 71 7.53 32.33 12.82
C ASN A 71 6.62 31.09 12.94
N ALA A 72 6.64 30.44 14.11
CA ALA A 72 5.75 29.32 14.40
C ALA A 72 4.26 29.68 14.21
N SER A 73 3.47 28.67 13.91
CA SER A 73 2.02 28.76 13.76
C SER A 73 1.32 27.81 14.73
N ILE A 74 0.16 28.22 15.25
CA ILE A 74 -0.72 27.37 16.05
C ILE A 74 -1.60 26.56 15.10
N LEU A 75 -1.48 25.25 15.18
CA LEU A 75 -2.32 24.29 14.47
C LEU A 75 -3.54 23.94 15.33
N THR A 76 -4.71 23.92 14.71
CA THR A 76 -5.96 23.47 15.32
C THR A 76 -6.25 22.04 14.88
N PHE A 77 -6.11 21.09 15.79
CA PHE A 77 -6.43 19.69 15.58
C PHE A 77 -7.85 19.40 16.05
N LYS A 78 -8.63 18.75 15.19
CA LYS A 78 -10.01 18.36 15.49
C LYS A 78 -10.21 16.87 15.26
N SER A 79 -10.66 16.16 16.29
CA SER A 79 -11.03 14.75 16.15
C SER A 79 -12.45 14.62 15.60
N ARG A 80 -12.81 13.41 15.15
CA ARG A 80 -14.17 13.09 14.72
C ARG A 80 -15.22 13.27 15.83
N ASP A 81 -14.82 13.05 17.07
CA ASP A 81 -15.70 13.13 18.24
C ASP A 81 -15.84 14.57 18.77
N GLY A 82 -15.24 15.55 18.10
CA GLY A 82 -15.37 16.97 18.41
C GLY A 82 -14.33 17.52 19.38
N GLN A 83 -13.38 16.71 19.85
CA GLN A 83 -12.23 17.19 20.62
C GLN A 83 -11.38 18.14 19.76
N VAL A 84 -11.11 19.34 20.28
CA VAL A 84 -10.25 20.35 19.65
C VAL A 84 -9.01 20.56 20.51
N VAL A 85 -7.83 20.55 19.88
CA VAL A 85 -6.53 20.75 20.54
C VAL A 85 -5.70 21.75 19.73
N TYR A 86 -5.05 22.68 20.41
CA TYR A 86 -4.19 23.71 19.80
C TYR A 86 -2.73 23.41 20.12
N ILE A 87 -1.89 23.27 19.09
CA ILE A 87 -0.48 22.90 19.26
C ILE A 87 0.37 23.71 18.28
N PRO A 88 1.49 24.32 18.72
CA PRO A 88 2.42 24.97 17.80
C PRO A 88 3.09 23.95 16.86
N ASP A 89 3.28 24.33 15.60
CA ASP A 89 3.91 23.50 14.56
C ASP A 89 5.35 23.07 14.88
N THR A 90 6.06 23.78 15.75
CA THR A 90 7.39 23.43 16.29
C THR A 90 7.37 22.21 17.23
N TYR A 91 6.21 21.93 17.84
CA TYR A 91 5.97 20.78 18.72
C TYR A 91 5.36 19.59 17.99
N VAL A 92 5.09 19.67 16.69
CA VAL A 92 4.74 18.49 15.91
C VAL A 92 5.99 17.67 15.65
N GLU A 93 5.97 16.40 16.05
CA GLU A 93 7.06 15.45 15.81
C GLU A 93 6.88 14.77 14.44
N SER A 94 5.66 14.32 14.12
CA SER A 94 5.33 13.76 12.82
C SER A 94 3.86 13.97 12.47
N CYS A 95 3.60 14.06 11.16
CA CYS A 95 2.24 14.16 10.61
C CYS A 95 1.98 13.04 9.59
N PRO A 96 0.70 12.67 9.39
CA PRO A 96 0.29 11.76 8.33
C PRO A 96 0.79 12.27 6.97
N GLY A 97 1.38 11.39 6.17
CA GLY A 97 1.83 11.72 4.81
C GLY A 97 3.26 12.24 4.68
N LEU A 98 4.00 12.50 5.77
CA LEU A 98 5.44 12.80 5.66
C LEU A 98 6.32 11.54 5.59
N SER A 99 5.81 10.37 5.98
CA SER A 99 6.56 9.10 5.94
C SER A 99 5.70 7.83 5.81
N GLY A 100 4.45 7.94 5.35
CA GLY A 100 3.57 6.78 5.18
C GLY A 100 3.37 6.44 3.71
N ILE A 101 3.88 5.29 3.26
CA ILE A 101 3.44 4.71 1.97
C ILE A 101 1.98 4.31 2.15
N ALA A 102 1.09 4.79 1.29
CA ALA A 102 -0.32 4.42 1.33
C ALA A 102 -0.47 2.93 0.97
N TYR A 103 -0.86 2.11 1.94
CA TYR A 103 -1.24 0.72 1.70
C TYR A 103 -2.74 0.65 1.42
N GLN A 104 -3.11 0.03 0.30
CA GLN A 104 -4.49 -0.30 -0.01
C GLN A 104 -4.75 -1.76 0.32
N ARG A 105 -5.83 -2.03 1.05
CA ARG A 105 -6.31 -3.40 1.26
C ARG A 105 -7.13 -3.80 0.04
N ASN A 106 -6.51 -4.57 -0.86
CA ASN A 106 -7.16 -5.08 -2.06
C ASN A 106 -7.80 -6.44 -1.78
N VAL A 107 -9.02 -6.65 -2.27
CA VAL A 107 -9.73 -7.94 -2.20
C VAL A 107 -10.05 -8.36 -3.63
N MET A 108 -9.63 -9.56 -4.01
CA MET A 108 -9.89 -10.16 -5.31
C MET A 108 -10.91 -11.29 -5.15
N VAL A 109 -12.05 -11.17 -5.82
CA VAL A 109 -13.06 -12.23 -5.91
C VAL A 109 -12.98 -12.85 -7.30
N VAL A 110 -12.89 -14.17 -7.36
CA VAL A 110 -12.77 -14.92 -8.62
C VAL A 110 -14.00 -15.80 -8.77
N ASP A 111 -14.76 -15.58 -9.85
CA ASP A 111 -15.87 -16.43 -10.24
C ASP A 111 -15.34 -17.68 -10.97
N LEU A 112 -15.58 -18.86 -10.39
CA LEU A 112 -15.13 -20.15 -10.92
C LEU A 112 -16.14 -20.76 -11.91
N SER A 113 -17.27 -20.10 -12.16
CA SER A 113 -18.39 -20.61 -12.97
C SER A 113 -18.98 -21.92 -12.41
N PHE A 114 -19.77 -22.63 -13.24
CA PHE A 114 -20.37 -23.90 -12.85
C PHE A 114 -19.31 -24.99 -12.76
N VAL A 115 -18.97 -25.34 -11.53
CA VAL A 115 -18.12 -26.50 -11.21
C VAL A 115 -19.03 -27.58 -10.63
N PRO A 116 -18.98 -28.82 -11.14
CA PRO A 116 -19.73 -29.92 -10.55
C PRO A 116 -19.37 -30.13 -9.08
N ASP A 117 -20.35 -30.54 -8.26
CA ASP A 117 -20.20 -30.72 -6.81
C ASP A 117 -19.15 -31.76 -6.40
N TYR A 118 -18.88 -32.74 -7.27
CA TYR A 118 -17.84 -33.75 -7.06
C TYR A 118 -16.40 -33.24 -7.31
N VAL A 119 -16.22 -32.03 -7.84
CA VAL A 119 -14.89 -31.44 -8.06
C VAL A 119 -14.54 -30.56 -6.86
N ASP A 120 -13.58 -31.03 -6.06
CA ASP A 120 -13.06 -30.26 -4.94
C ASP A 120 -12.17 -29.11 -5.43
N VAL A 121 -12.67 -27.88 -5.29
CA VAL A 121 -11.94 -26.65 -5.63
C VAL A 121 -11.01 -26.18 -4.51
N SER A 122 -11.12 -26.73 -3.30
CA SER A 122 -10.30 -26.33 -2.15
C SER A 122 -8.82 -26.60 -2.36
N VAL A 123 -8.48 -27.59 -3.20
CA VAL A 123 -7.11 -27.91 -3.59
C VAL A 123 -6.39 -26.73 -4.27
N MET A 124 -7.12 -25.82 -4.92
CA MET A 124 -6.54 -24.67 -5.62
C MET A 124 -6.16 -23.51 -4.68
N THR A 125 -6.64 -23.51 -3.43
CA THR A 125 -6.36 -22.43 -2.47
C THR A 125 -4.86 -22.28 -2.22
N LYS A 126 -4.14 -23.41 -2.11
CA LYS A 126 -2.69 -23.43 -1.93
C LYS A 126 -1.96 -22.87 -3.14
N ASP A 127 -2.33 -23.29 -4.34
CA ASP A 127 -1.69 -22.82 -5.57
C ASP A 127 -1.87 -21.31 -5.77
N VAL A 128 -3.08 -20.79 -5.50
CA VAL A 128 -3.36 -19.35 -5.56
C VAL A 128 -2.55 -18.60 -4.50
N SER A 129 -2.47 -19.14 -3.29
CA SER A 129 -1.64 -18.57 -2.21
C SER A 129 -0.18 -18.50 -2.63
N ASP A 130 0.38 -19.61 -3.12
CA ASP A 130 1.79 -19.70 -3.53
C ASP A 130 2.10 -18.74 -4.70
N ILE A 131 1.18 -18.56 -5.65
CA ILE A 131 1.32 -17.59 -6.74
C ILE A 131 1.35 -16.16 -6.20
N LEU A 132 0.39 -15.78 -5.35
CA LEU A 132 0.31 -14.43 -4.79
C LEU A 132 1.50 -14.12 -3.89
N THR A 133 1.97 -15.08 -3.10
CA THR A 133 3.20 -14.93 -2.30
C THR A 133 4.42 -14.77 -3.19
N ARG A 134 4.56 -15.58 -4.26
CA ARG A 134 5.69 -15.45 -5.19
C ARG A 134 5.69 -14.14 -5.98
N THR A 135 4.51 -13.65 -6.36
CA THR A 135 4.39 -12.47 -7.23
C THR A 135 4.37 -11.15 -6.44
N LEU A 136 3.68 -11.11 -5.29
CA LEU A 136 3.47 -9.89 -4.51
C LEU A 136 4.24 -9.87 -3.18
N GLY A 137 4.81 -11.00 -2.75
CA GLY A 137 5.53 -11.10 -1.47
C GLY A 137 4.62 -10.98 -0.24
N ILE A 138 3.32 -11.21 -0.40
CA ILE A 138 2.32 -11.11 0.67
C ILE A 138 1.87 -12.50 1.12
N ASP A 139 1.31 -12.59 2.32
CA ASP A 139 0.62 -13.78 2.84
C ASP A 139 -0.90 -13.61 2.66
N PRO A 140 -1.49 -14.18 1.58
CA PRO A 140 -2.89 -13.98 1.27
C PRO A 140 -3.78 -14.94 2.06
N LYS A 141 -4.90 -14.43 2.56
CA LYS A 141 -5.99 -15.28 3.08
C LYS A 141 -6.92 -15.66 1.92
N VAL A 142 -6.87 -16.91 1.47
CA VAL A 142 -7.74 -17.43 0.42
C VAL A 142 -8.89 -18.20 1.04
N GLU A 143 -10.12 -17.76 0.79
CA GLU A 143 -11.35 -18.44 1.23
C GLU A 143 -12.22 -18.76 0.01
N ILE A 144 -12.85 -19.93 0.00
CA ILE A 144 -13.82 -20.32 -1.02
C ILE A 144 -15.21 -20.21 -0.42
N THR A 145 -16.10 -19.52 -1.12
CA THR A 145 -17.54 -19.47 -0.82
C THR A 145 -18.32 -19.95 -2.02
N THR A 146 -19.46 -20.59 -1.78
CA THR A 146 -20.43 -20.92 -2.84
C THR A 146 -21.56 -19.89 -2.83
N MET A 147 -22.15 -19.64 -4.00
CA MET A 147 -23.36 -18.84 -4.14
C MET A 147 -24.55 -19.77 -4.42
N GLU A 148 -25.72 -19.44 -3.90
CA GLU A 148 -26.94 -20.16 -4.24
C GLU A 148 -27.27 -19.95 -5.73
N TYR A 149 -27.62 -21.04 -6.41
CA TYR A 149 -28.04 -21.03 -7.81
C TYR A 149 -29.47 -21.56 -7.92
N GLU A 150 -30.40 -20.71 -8.35
CA GLU A 150 -31.84 -21.05 -8.45
C GLU A 150 -32.24 -21.75 -9.77
N GLY A 151 -31.28 -22.08 -10.64
CA GLY A 151 -31.54 -22.72 -11.93
C GLY A 151 -31.31 -24.24 -11.94
N LYS A 152 -31.63 -24.88 -13.08
CA LYS A 152 -31.27 -26.27 -13.37
C LYS A 152 -30.42 -26.34 -14.62
N VAL A 153 -29.28 -27.02 -14.52
CA VAL A 153 -28.45 -27.39 -15.68
C VAL A 153 -28.98 -28.70 -16.24
N THR A 154 -29.27 -28.76 -17.54
CA THR A 154 -29.70 -30.01 -18.19
C THR A 154 -28.53 -30.96 -18.39
N GLU A 155 -28.79 -32.25 -18.55
CA GLU A 155 -27.74 -33.26 -18.81
C GLU A 155 -26.95 -32.94 -20.09
N GLU A 156 -27.64 -32.49 -21.14
CA GLU A 156 -26.99 -32.07 -22.39
C GLU A 156 -26.06 -30.86 -22.18
N GLN A 157 -26.49 -29.87 -21.40
CA GLN A 157 -25.65 -28.72 -21.04
C GLN A 157 -24.44 -29.16 -20.20
N HIS A 158 -24.62 -30.07 -19.25
CA HIS A 158 -23.53 -30.63 -18.45
C HIS A 158 -22.47 -31.31 -19.35
N LEU A 159 -22.90 -32.16 -20.28
CA LEU A 159 -21.99 -32.84 -21.22
C LEU A 159 -21.21 -31.85 -22.10
N GLN A 160 -21.87 -30.79 -22.58
CA GLN A 160 -21.22 -29.74 -23.36
C GLN A 160 -20.19 -28.96 -22.52
N MET A 161 -20.52 -28.62 -21.28
CA MET A 161 -19.61 -27.92 -20.36
C MET A 161 -18.41 -28.79 -19.97
N GLU A 162 -18.61 -30.07 -19.66
CA GLU A 162 -17.52 -31.00 -19.36
C GLU A 162 -16.61 -31.23 -20.57
N ALA A 163 -17.17 -31.34 -21.78
CA ALA A 163 -16.38 -31.44 -23.01
C ALA A 163 -15.55 -30.17 -23.25
N ALA A 164 -16.12 -28.98 -23.03
CA ALA A 164 -15.40 -27.72 -23.12
C ALA A 164 -14.29 -27.60 -22.06
N ARG A 165 -14.56 -28.02 -20.82
CA ARG A 165 -13.58 -28.05 -19.72
C ARG A 165 -12.40 -28.95 -20.06
N LYS A 166 -12.67 -30.18 -20.52
CA LYS A 166 -11.62 -31.15 -20.92
C LYS A 166 -10.79 -30.64 -22.10
N ARG A 167 -11.39 -29.93 -23.07
CA ARG A 167 -10.63 -29.28 -24.16
C ARG A 167 -9.68 -28.21 -23.63
N LYS A 168 -10.16 -27.29 -22.78
CA LYS A 168 -9.32 -26.23 -22.19
C LYS A 168 -8.14 -26.79 -21.39
N ILE A 169 -8.35 -27.90 -20.66
CA ILE A 169 -7.28 -28.59 -19.94
C ILE A 169 -6.23 -29.18 -20.91
N ARG A 170 -6.66 -29.72 -22.05
CA ARG A 170 -5.76 -30.32 -23.05
C ARG A 170 -5.01 -29.28 -23.89
N GLU A 171 -5.62 -28.14 -24.17
CA GLU A 171 -5.00 -27.04 -24.94
C GLU A 171 -3.99 -26.25 -24.11
N ALA A 172 -4.08 -26.29 -22.78
CA ALA A 172 -3.05 -25.74 -21.92
C ALA A 172 -1.78 -26.60 -22.02
N ILE A 173 -0.85 -26.21 -22.89
CA ILE A 173 0.48 -26.85 -22.96
C ILE A 173 1.13 -26.71 -21.58
N PRO A 174 1.41 -27.81 -20.87
CA PRO A 174 1.98 -27.76 -19.54
C PRO A 174 3.28 -26.97 -19.54
N LEU A 175 3.50 -26.14 -18.52
CA LEU A 175 4.69 -25.30 -18.42
C LEU A 175 5.98 -26.12 -18.51
N SER A 176 5.97 -27.36 -18.03
CA SER A 176 7.06 -28.33 -18.16
C SER A 176 7.39 -28.69 -19.61
N GLU A 177 6.38 -28.85 -20.45
CA GLU A 177 6.53 -29.17 -21.87
C GLU A 177 7.05 -27.94 -22.64
N GLN A 178 6.56 -26.74 -22.29
CA GLN A 178 7.09 -25.48 -22.83
C GLN A 178 8.56 -25.28 -22.46
N VAL A 179 8.94 -25.50 -21.20
CA VAL A 179 10.33 -25.39 -20.73
C VAL A 179 11.21 -26.42 -21.43
N THR A 180 10.74 -27.65 -21.60
CA THR A 180 11.49 -28.70 -22.32
C THR A 180 11.73 -28.31 -23.78
N SER A 181 10.68 -27.83 -24.46
CA SER A 181 10.77 -27.32 -25.84
C SER A 181 11.78 -26.18 -25.97
N LEU A 182 11.66 -25.16 -25.12
CA LEU A 182 12.56 -23.99 -25.10
C LEU A 182 14.00 -24.35 -24.75
N THR A 183 14.21 -25.37 -23.90
CA THR A 183 15.55 -25.85 -23.55
C THR A 183 16.19 -26.58 -24.73
N ASN A 184 15.41 -27.39 -25.44
CA ASN A 184 15.85 -28.09 -26.64
C ASN A 184 16.16 -27.12 -27.79
N GLU A 185 15.36 -26.07 -27.95
CA GLU A 185 15.59 -25.01 -28.92
C GLU A 185 16.85 -24.20 -28.58
N ASN A 186 17.05 -23.83 -27.31
CA ASN A 186 18.29 -23.18 -26.86
C ASN A 186 19.53 -24.04 -27.10
N LYS A 187 19.44 -25.37 -26.88
CA LYS A 187 20.54 -26.28 -27.20
C LYS A 187 20.85 -26.28 -28.69
N LYS A 188 19.84 -26.38 -29.56
CA LYS A 188 20.03 -26.32 -31.01
C LYS A 188 20.65 -24.99 -31.46
N LEU A 189 20.18 -23.87 -30.94
CA LEU A 189 20.72 -22.55 -31.28
C LEU A 189 22.18 -22.40 -30.83
N LYS A 190 22.54 -22.92 -29.66
CA LYS A 190 23.94 -22.95 -29.19
C LYS A 190 24.82 -23.83 -30.07
N GLU A 191 24.33 -25.01 -30.46
CA GLU A 191 25.03 -25.90 -31.39
C GLU A 191 25.29 -25.20 -32.74
N LEU A 192 24.26 -24.55 -33.29
CA LEU A 192 24.34 -23.83 -34.56
C LEU A 192 25.31 -22.64 -34.48
N ASN A 193 25.28 -21.88 -33.39
CA ASN A 193 26.20 -20.77 -33.16
C ASN A 193 27.64 -21.25 -33.00
N ASN A 194 27.86 -22.37 -32.32
CA ASN A 194 29.20 -22.96 -32.21
C ASN A 194 29.72 -23.42 -33.59
N GLN A 195 28.86 -24.06 -34.40
CA GLN A 195 29.21 -24.45 -35.77
C GLN A 195 29.50 -23.23 -36.66
N MET A 196 28.71 -22.16 -36.55
CA MET A 196 28.99 -20.91 -37.25
C MET A 196 30.31 -20.28 -36.79
N LEU A 197 30.60 -20.26 -35.49
CA LEU A 197 31.86 -19.75 -34.95
C LEU A 197 33.07 -20.57 -35.44
N GLU A 198 32.94 -21.89 -35.52
CA GLU A 198 33.98 -22.77 -36.10
C GLU A 198 34.22 -22.43 -37.58
N ILE A 199 33.15 -22.26 -38.37
CA ILE A 199 33.25 -21.90 -39.79
C ILE A 199 33.87 -20.50 -39.95
N LEU A 200 33.48 -19.54 -39.12
CA LEU A 200 34.01 -18.17 -39.17
C LEU A 200 35.49 -18.12 -38.77
N LYS A 201 35.92 -18.92 -37.79
CA LYS A 201 37.34 -19.08 -37.43
C LYS A 201 38.14 -19.77 -38.54
N ALA A 202 37.58 -20.83 -39.14
CA ALA A 202 38.21 -21.53 -40.25
C ALA A 202 38.43 -20.64 -41.49
N ASN A 203 37.58 -19.62 -41.67
CA ASN A 203 37.68 -18.64 -42.76
C ASN A 203 38.39 -17.33 -42.35
N GLY A 204 38.96 -17.26 -41.15
CA GLY A 204 39.75 -16.10 -40.69
C GLY A 204 38.95 -14.81 -40.49
N LEU A 205 37.62 -14.90 -40.35
CA LEU A 205 36.72 -13.75 -40.23
C LEU A 205 36.50 -13.31 -38.79
N VAL A 206 36.90 -14.13 -37.81
CA VAL A 206 36.80 -13.86 -36.37
C VAL A 206 38.03 -14.48 -35.68
N ASN A 207 38.70 -13.72 -34.81
CA ASN A 207 39.86 -14.18 -34.02
C ASN A 207 39.49 -15.29 -33.02
#